data_AF-A0A947W8M6-F1
#
_entry.id   AF-A0A947W8M6-F1
#
_cell.length_a   1.000
_cell.length_b   1.000
_cell.length_c   1.000
_cell.angle_alpha   90.00
_cell.angle_beta   90.00
_cell.angle_gamma   90.00
#
_symmetry.space_group_name_H-M   'P 1'
#
loop_
_entity.id
_entity.type
_entity.pdbx_description
1 polymer ?
#
loop_
_entity_poly.entity_id
_entity_poly.type
_entity_poly.pdbx_seq_one_letter_code
_entity_poly.pdbx_strand_id
1 'polypeptide(L)'
;MTEKKRQGKRHSEEQIVRILREIELGRTISDVCREYGISDQTYRNWKNKYGGMELGDIKEMRRLQSENARLKRIVAEQTLEIESIKELLSKKW
;
A
#
# COMPACT_ATOMS: atom_id res chain seq x y z
N MET A 1 -28.46 -21.90 -7.26
CA MET A 1 -28.44 -20.44 -7.04
C MET A 1 -26.98 -20.04 -6.84
N THR A 2 -26.34 -19.41 -7.83
CA THR A 2 -24.91 -19.05 -7.76
C THR A 2 -24.77 -17.67 -7.13
N GLU A 3 -24.14 -17.64 -5.96
CA GLU A 3 -23.89 -16.43 -5.18
C GLU A 3 -22.79 -15.60 -5.87
N LYS A 4 -23.19 -14.52 -6.56
CA LYS A 4 -22.24 -13.55 -7.13
C LYS A 4 -21.53 -12.85 -5.98
N LYS A 5 -20.28 -13.23 -5.73
CA LYS A 5 -19.34 -12.53 -4.83
C LYS A 5 -19.30 -11.04 -5.24
N ARG A 6 -19.84 -10.14 -4.41
CA ARG A 6 -19.77 -8.68 -4.64
C ARG A 6 -18.31 -8.28 -4.80
N GLN A 7 -17.90 -7.91 -6.01
CA GLN A 7 -16.59 -7.28 -6.23
C GLN A 7 -16.66 -5.89 -5.61
N GLY A 8 -16.02 -5.73 -4.45
CA GLY A 8 -15.93 -4.42 -3.78
C GLY A 8 -15.17 -3.42 -4.65
N LYS A 9 -15.63 -2.16 -4.64
CA LYS A 9 -14.93 -1.05 -5.27
C LYS A 9 -13.56 -0.90 -4.58
N ARG A 10 -12.47 -0.84 -5.36
CA ARG A 10 -11.14 -0.57 -4.80
C ARG A 10 -11.04 0.92 -4.47
N HIS A 11 -10.73 1.23 -3.21
CA HIS A 11 -10.43 2.59 -2.77
C HIS A 11 -8.91 2.82 -2.82
N SER A 12 -8.48 3.98 -3.30
CA SER A 12 -7.07 4.39 -3.17
C SER A 12 -6.74 4.72 -1.72
N GLU A 13 -5.46 4.67 -1.37
CA GLU A 13 -5.02 4.97 0.01
C GLU A 13 -5.36 6.41 0.41
N GLU A 14 -5.28 7.35 -0.54
CA GLU A 14 -5.71 8.73 -0.33
C GLU A 14 -7.21 8.84 -0.09
N GLN A 15 -8.02 8.06 -0.81
CA GLN A 15 -9.46 8.00 -0.57
C GLN A 15 -9.77 7.43 0.81
N ILE A 16 -9.04 6.39 1.22
CA ILE A 16 -9.19 5.79 2.54
C ILE A 16 -8.90 6.83 3.64
N VAL A 17 -7.78 7.55 3.55
CA VAL A 17 -7.43 8.59 4.54
C VAL A 17 -8.46 9.72 4.56
N ARG A 18 -8.98 10.16 3.41
CA ARG A 18 -10.07 11.17 3.36
C ARG A 18 -11.32 10.68 4.09
N ILE A 19 -11.72 9.43 3.86
CA ILE A 19 -12.89 8.82 4.50
C ILE A 19 -12.69 8.72 6.02
N LEU A 20 -11.50 8.33 6.48
CA LEU A 20 -11.19 8.28 7.92
C LEU A 20 -11.27 9.67 8.56
N ARG A 21 -10.76 10.70 7.88
CA ARG A 21 -10.80 12.09 8.37
C ARG A 21 -12.21 12.64 8.51
N GLU A 22 -13.15 12.24 7.65
CA GLU A 22 -14.55 12.63 7.80
C GLU A 22 -15.16 12.19 9.13
N ILE A 23 -14.77 10.99 9.61
CA ILE A 23 -15.20 10.48 10.91
C ILE A 23 -14.52 11.24 12.05
N GLU A 24 -13.25 11.59 11.90
CA GLU A 24 -12.52 12.45 12.86
C GLU A 24 -13.11 13.86 12.96
N LEU A 25 -13.68 14.37 11.86
CA LEU A 25 -14.40 15.64 11.80
C LEU A 25 -15.85 15.57 12.33
N GLY A 26 -16.27 14.41 12.85
CA GLY A 26 -17.53 14.25 13.58
C GLY A 26 -18.64 13.51 12.84
N ARG A 27 -18.39 12.94 11.66
CA ARG A 27 -19.37 12.06 11.01
C ARG A 27 -19.47 10.72 11.73
N THR A 28 -20.66 10.12 11.73
CA THR A 28 -20.84 8.78 12.30
C THR A 28 -20.27 7.71 11.37
N ILE A 29 -19.73 6.63 11.95
CA ILE A 29 -19.22 5.49 11.18
C ILE A 29 -20.32 4.89 10.29
N SER A 30 -21.56 4.81 10.80
CA SER A 30 -22.68 4.21 10.08
C SER A 30 -23.02 4.98 8.79
N ASP A 31 -23.06 6.31 8.85
CA ASP A 31 -23.36 7.15 7.69
C ASP A 31 -22.26 7.04 6.63
N VAL A 32 -21.01 7.08 7.06
CA VAL A 32 -19.83 6.96 6.18
C VAL A 32 -19.79 5.58 5.53
N CYS A 33 -20.02 4.51 6.30
CA CYS A 33 -20.09 3.15 5.77
C CYS A 33 -21.18 3.00 4.70
N ARG A 34 -22.37 3.57 4.94
CA ARG A 34 -23.49 3.54 3.99
C ARG A 34 -23.21 4.33 2.73
N GLU A 35 -22.66 5.54 2.84
CA GLU A 35 -22.36 6.43 1.72
C GLU A 35 -21.27 5.84 0.81
N TYR A 36 -20.18 5.37 1.40
CA TYR A 36 -19.05 4.83 0.65
C TYR A 36 -19.22 3.36 0.27
N GLY A 37 -20.32 2.72 0.70
CA GLY A 37 -20.62 1.32 0.41
C GLY A 37 -19.60 0.35 1.02
N ILE A 38 -19.05 0.70 2.18
CA ILE A 38 -18.06 -0.10 2.92
C ILE A 38 -18.69 -0.71 4.17
N SER A 39 -18.14 -1.82 4.65
CA SER A 39 -18.56 -2.43 5.91
C SER A 39 -17.84 -1.81 7.10
N ASP A 40 -18.42 -1.90 8.29
CA ASP A 40 -17.76 -1.51 9.54
C ASP A 40 -16.43 -2.24 9.75
N GLN A 41 -16.34 -3.50 9.32
CA GLN A 41 -15.10 -4.27 9.36
C GLN A 41 -14.03 -3.68 8.43
N THR A 42 -14.42 -3.23 7.23
CA THR A 42 -13.53 -2.53 6.30
C THR A 42 -13.01 -1.24 6.90
N TYR A 43 -13.90 -0.44 7.50
CA TYR A 43 -13.50 0.77 8.22
C TYR A 43 -12.50 0.48 9.35
N ARG A 44 -12.76 -0.52 10.19
CA ARG A 44 -11.83 -0.92 11.28
C ARG A 44 -10.45 -1.31 10.73
N ASN A 45 -10.41 -2.08 9.65
CA ASN A 45 -9.16 -2.46 9.00
C ASN A 45 -8.40 -1.24 8.46
N TRP A 46 -9.12 -0.29 7.88
CA TRP A 46 -8.52 0.97 7.40
C TRP A 46 -8.02 1.83 8.54
N LYS A 47 -8.80 1.98 9.62
CA LYS A 47 -8.38 2.73 10.80
C LYS A 47 -7.11 2.13 11.43
N ASN A 48 -7.00 0.81 11.51
CA ASN A 48 -5.79 0.15 12.02
C ASN A 48 -4.56 0.39 11.13
N LYS A 49 -4.74 0.48 9.81
CA LYS A 49 -3.64 0.60 8.86
C LYS A 49 -3.23 2.05 8.55
N TYR A 50 -4.21 2.95 8.51
CA TYR A 50 -4.06 4.33 8.01
C TYR A 50 -4.54 5.39 9.01
N GLY A 51 -5.07 5.00 10.16
CA GLY A 51 -5.51 5.96 11.19
C GLY A 51 -4.36 6.81 11.68
N GLY A 52 -4.61 8.12 11.84
CA GLY A 52 -3.59 9.10 12.23
C GLY A 52 -2.58 9.45 11.12
N MET A 53 -2.73 8.93 9.90
CA MET A 53 -1.92 9.36 8.75
C MET A 53 -2.60 10.53 8.03
N GLU A 54 -1.81 11.52 7.65
CA GLU A 54 -2.23 12.61 6.77
C GLU A 54 -2.02 12.23 5.30
N LEU A 55 -2.64 13.00 4.38
CA LEU A 55 -2.44 12.80 2.94
C LEU A 55 -0.97 12.96 2.51
N GLY A 56 -0.21 13.80 3.22
CA GLY A 56 1.23 13.96 3.03
C GLY A 56 1.99 12.66 3.31
N ASP A 57 1.62 11.95 4.38
CA ASP A 57 2.25 10.69 4.78
C ASP A 57 2.03 9.60 3.75
N ILE A 58 0.84 9.52 3.15
CA ILE A 58 0.55 8.56 2.06
C ILE A 58 1.41 8.85 0.83
N LYS A 59 1.55 10.13 0.46
CA LYS A 59 2.36 10.53 -0.69
C LYS A 59 3.83 10.19 -0.47
N GLU A 60 4.34 10.47 0.72
CA GLU A 60 5.73 10.17 1.08
C GLU A 60 5.97 8.66 1.16
N MET A 61 5.04 7.91 1.77
CA MET A 61 5.11 6.45 1.81
C MET A 61 5.21 5.85 0.40
N ARG A 62 4.40 6.31 -0.55
CA ARG A 62 4.47 5.84 -1.95
C ARG A 62 5.78 6.20 -2.64
N ARG A 63 6.30 7.40 -2.38
CA ARG A 63 7.60 7.84 -2.90
C ARG A 63 8.71 6.91 -2.38
N LEU A 64 8.72 6.66 -1.07
CA LEU A 64 9.69 5.77 -0.42
C LEU A 64 9.57 4.33 -0.90
N GLN A 65 8.35 3.80 -1.09
CA GLN A 65 8.13 2.46 -1.65
C GLN A 65 8.67 2.35 -3.08
N SER A 66 8.43 3.37 -3.92
CA SER A 66 8.91 3.40 -5.30
C SER A 66 10.44 3.45 -5.35
N GLU A 67 11.04 4.29 -4.50
CA GLU A 67 12.50 4.40 -4.41
C GLU A 67 13.12 3.12 -3.85
N ASN A 68 12.52 2.50 -2.83
CA ASN A 68 12.98 1.21 -2.30
C ASN A 68 12.93 0.11 -3.36
N ALA A 69 11.88 0.05 -4.18
CA ALA A 69 11.78 -0.89 -5.28
C ALA A 69 12.87 -0.66 -6.35
N ARG A 70 13.16 0.60 -6.67
CA ARG A 70 14.25 0.99 -7.59
C ARG A 70 15.61 0.56 -7.04
N LEU A 71 15.89 0.87 -5.77
CA LEU A 71 17.13 0.51 -5.10
C LEU A 71 17.33 -1.01 -5.03
N LYS A 72 16.28 -1.77 -4.68
CA LYS A 72 16.34 -3.24 -4.67
C LYS A 72 16.70 -3.83 -6.02
N ARG A 73 16.16 -3.26 -7.12
CA ARG A 73 16.50 -3.68 -8.48
C ARG A 73 17.98 -3.46 -8.79
N ILE A 74 18.47 -2.25 -8.53
CA ILE A 74 19.89 -1.89 -8.76
C ILE A 74 20.80 -2.82 -7.95
N VAL A 75 20.49 -3.07 -6.68
CA VAL A 75 21.28 -3.96 -5.82
C VAL A 75 21.27 -5.39 -6.36
N ALA A 76 20.13 -5.90 -6.83
CA ALA A 76 20.06 -7.23 -7.42
C ALA A 76 20.91 -7.34 -8.70
N GLU A 77 20.81 -6.36 -9.60
CA GLU A 77 21.61 -6.30 -10.84
C GLU A 77 23.12 -6.27 -10.51
N GLN A 78 23.54 -5.38 -9.62
CA GLN A 78 24.95 -5.30 -9.18
C GLN A 78 25.43 -6.59 -8.51
N THR A 79 24.58 -7.24 -7.72
CA THR A 79 24.93 -8.50 -7.06
C THR A 79 25.23 -9.59 -8.08
N LEU A 80 24.37 -9.72 -9.11
CA LEU A 80 24.55 -10.68 -10.20
C LEU A 80 25.83 -10.40 -11.01
N GLU A 81 26.13 -9.13 -11.29
CA GLU A 81 27.38 -8.74 -11.96
C GLU A 81 28.62 -9.11 -11.14
N ILE A 82 28.60 -8.82 -9.84
CA ILE A 82 29.70 -9.14 -8.92
C ILE A 82 29.90 -10.66 -8.85
N GLU A 83 28.83 -11.45 -8.74
CA GLU A 83 28.91 -12.92 -8.73
C GLU A 83 29.50 -13.46 -10.04
N SER A 84 29.04 -12.93 -11.18
CA SER A 84 29.55 -13.32 -12.50
C SER A 84 31.06 -13.03 -12.63
N ILE A 85 31.52 -11.86 -12.17
CA ILE A 85 32.94 -11.48 -12.19
C ILE A 85 33.76 -12.42 -11.29
N LYS A 86 33.27 -12.71 -10.08
CA LYS A 86 33.95 -13.62 -9.15
C LYS A 86 34.08 -15.02 -9.73
N GLU A 87 33.06 -15.53 -10.42
CA GLU A 87 33.10 -16.84 -11.09
C GLU A 87 34.13 -16.87 -12.24
N LEU A 88 34.22 -15.81 -13.03
CA LEU A 88 35.24 -15.72 -14.09
C LEU A 88 36.65 -15.68 -13.54
N LEU A 89 36.87 -14.98 -12.41
CA LEU A 89 38.17 -14.91 -11.75
C LEU A 89 38.55 -16.21 -11.06
N SER A 90 37.58 -16.97 -10.52
CA SER A 90 37.87 -18.26 -9.88
C SER A 90 38.24 -19.37 -10.86
N LYS A 91 37.81 -19.26 -12.13
CA LYS A 91 38.18 -20.21 -13.22
C LYS A 91 39.55 -19.98 -13.84
N LYS A 92 40.27 -18.92 -13.44
CA LYS A 92 41.60 -18.57 -13.99
C LYS A 92 42.77 -19.28 -13.31
N TRP A 93 42.65 -20.52 -12.84
CA TRP A 93 43.78 -21.34 -12.38
C TRP A 93 43.45 -22.83 -12.52
#